data_AF-A0A6G3XWA9-F1
#
_entry.id   AF-A0A6G3XWA9-F1
#
_cell.length_a   1.000
_cell.length_b   1.000
_cell.length_c   1.000
_cell.angle_alpha   90.00
_cell.angle_beta   90.00
_cell.angle_gamma   90.00
#
_symmetry.space_group_name_H-M   'P 1'
#
loop_
_entity.id
_entity.type
_entity.pdbx_description
1 polymer ?
#
loop_
_entity_poly.entity_id
_entity_poly.type
_entity_poly.pdbx_seq_one_letter_code
_entity_poly.pdbx_strand_id
1 'polypeptide(L)'
;VQIGAIRSDPGWRGGDYHRAPPGGGPHRGLGQARRIAHITYRGEPELDSRFGGRAQPGERPGQGGRYRVESYLDHHADKLVRRFDAGSYVTLTEAMNGHDVGRGRGGIARALRRADMPALVAGVDSDRLYPLPQQERLAALLPGADAVRTIASPCGH
;
A
#
# COMPACT_ATOMS: atom_id res chain seq x y z
N VAL A 1 -2.72 10.09 4.61
CA VAL A 1 -4.14 9.68 4.54
C VAL A 1 -4.42 8.38 5.32
N GLN A 2 -3.76 7.26 5.02
CA GLN A 2 -4.00 5.96 5.68
C GLN A 2 -3.83 5.98 7.21
N ILE A 3 -2.71 6.51 7.72
CA ILE A 3 -2.48 6.72 9.17
C ILE A 3 -3.59 7.59 9.79
N GLY A 4 -4.04 8.60 9.05
CA GLY A 4 -5.12 9.49 9.48
C GLY A 4 -6.41 8.73 9.75
N ALA A 5 -6.79 7.79 8.86
CA ALA A 5 -8.00 6.97 9.04
C ALA A 5 -7.97 6.13 10.33
N ILE A 6 -6.80 5.61 10.70
CA ILE A 6 -6.62 4.87 11.96
C ILE A 6 -6.69 5.83 13.15
N ARG A 7 -5.91 6.91 13.12
CA ARG A 7 -5.81 7.86 14.24
C ARG A 7 -7.12 8.61 14.52
N SER A 8 -7.97 8.78 13.52
CA SER A 8 -9.31 9.38 13.66
C SER A 8 -10.38 8.41 14.19
N ASP A 9 -10.10 7.11 14.24
CA ASP A 9 -11.04 6.13 14.79
C ASP A 9 -11.15 6.32 16.31
N PRO A 10 -12.37 6.47 16.88
CA PRO A 10 -12.55 6.56 18.33
C PRO A 10 -11.92 5.40 19.12
N GLY A 11 -11.79 4.23 18.50
CA GLY A 11 -11.11 3.06 19.06
C GLY A 11 -9.59 3.19 19.15
N TRP A 12 -8.96 4.19 18.53
CA TRP A 12 -7.49 4.36 18.53
C TRP A 12 -6.94 4.69 19.91
N ARG A 13 -7.63 5.54 20.69
CA ARG A 13 -7.26 5.89 22.07
C ARG A 13 -5.79 6.31 22.22
N GLY A 14 -5.29 7.11 21.28
CA GLY A 14 -3.89 7.56 21.29
C GLY A 14 -2.84 6.46 21.02
N GLY A 15 -3.27 5.25 20.66
CA GLY A 15 -2.42 4.07 20.52
C GLY A 15 -2.59 3.07 21.68
N ASP A 16 -3.25 3.47 22.77
CA ASP A 16 -3.41 2.66 23.98
C ASP A 16 -4.69 1.80 23.99
N TYR A 17 -5.07 1.25 22.84
CA TYR A 17 -6.30 0.47 22.70
C TYR A 17 -6.17 -1.00 23.09
N HIS A 18 -4.96 -1.50 23.37
CA HIS A 18 -4.72 -2.90 23.73
C HIS A 18 -5.41 -3.33 25.05
N ARG A 19 -5.76 -2.37 25.92
CA ARG A 19 -6.52 -2.61 27.15
C ARG A 19 -8.04 -2.54 26.96
N ALA A 20 -8.50 -2.15 25.77
CA ALA A 20 -9.93 -2.09 25.47
C ALA A 20 -10.53 -3.52 25.45
N PRO A 21 -11.84 -3.65 25.74
CA PRO A 21 -12.52 -4.94 25.55
C PRO A 21 -12.40 -5.42 24.10
N PRO A 22 -12.56 -6.73 23.84
CA PRO A 22 -12.53 -7.28 22.48
C PRO A 22 -13.44 -6.50 21.53
N GLY A 23 -12.90 -6.12 20.36
CA GLY A 23 -13.59 -5.28 19.37
C GLY A 23 -13.56 -3.78 19.65
N GLY A 24 -12.96 -3.34 20.77
CA GLY A 24 -12.85 -1.92 21.16
C GLY A 24 -11.66 -1.17 20.53
N GLY A 25 -10.90 -1.81 19.64
CA GLY A 25 -9.79 -1.19 18.91
C GLY A 25 -10.24 -0.44 17.65
N PRO A 26 -9.32 0.25 16.95
CA PRO A 26 -9.59 1.10 15.78
C PRO A 26 -9.83 0.29 14.49
N HIS A 27 -10.69 -0.72 14.56
CA HIS A 27 -10.91 -1.68 13.49
C HIS A 27 -11.51 -1.04 12.22
N ARG A 28 -12.36 -0.02 12.38
CA ARG A 28 -12.96 0.69 11.23
C ARG A 28 -11.90 1.51 10.51
N GLY A 29 -11.09 2.25 11.27
CA GLY A 29 -9.96 3.02 10.76
C GLY A 29 -8.93 2.17 10.04
N LEU A 30 -8.56 1.02 10.62
CA LEU A 30 -7.66 0.06 9.97
C LEU A 30 -8.26 -0.52 8.69
N GLY A 31 -9.56 -0.83 8.70
CA GLY A 31 -10.28 -1.27 7.51
C GLY A 31 -10.23 -0.23 6.38
N GLN A 32 -10.50 1.05 6.68
CA GLN A 32 -10.41 2.13 5.70
C GLN A 32 -8.99 2.35 5.19
N ALA A 33 -7.99 2.35 6.08
CA ALA A 33 -6.58 2.42 5.70
C ALA A 33 -6.21 1.29 4.72
N ARG A 34 -6.69 0.06 4.98
CA ARG A 34 -6.48 -1.07 4.08
C ARG A 34 -7.12 -0.87 2.72
N ARG A 35 -8.35 -0.35 2.63
CA ARG A 35 -9.01 -0.10 1.33
C ARG A 35 -8.23 0.90 0.49
N ILE A 36 -7.81 2.01 1.11
CA ILE A 36 -7.00 3.04 0.45
C ILE A 36 -5.70 2.43 -0.08
N ALA A 37 -4.97 1.70 0.77
CA ALA A 37 -3.72 1.06 0.38
C ALA A 37 -3.93 0.02 -0.73
N HIS A 38 -4.98 -0.80 -0.62
CA HIS A 38 -5.25 -1.87 -1.57
C HIS A 38 -5.57 -1.34 -2.96
N ILE A 39 -6.18 -0.16 -3.09
CA ILE A 39 -6.34 0.50 -4.40
C ILE A 39 -4.97 0.84 -5.00
N THR A 40 -4.03 1.37 -4.21
CA THR A 40 -2.69 1.74 -4.70
C THR A 40 -1.85 0.54 -5.16
N TYR A 41 -2.17 -0.66 -4.68
CA TYR A 41 -1.45 -1.87 -5.05
C TYR A 41 -1.91 -2.46 -6.38
N ARG A 42 -3.14 -2.20 -6.81
CA ARG A 42 -3.67 -2.83 -8.04
C ARG A 42 -3.36 -1.98 -9.27
N GLY A 43 -3.32 -2.58 -10.45
CA GLY A 43 -3.36 -1.86 -11.72
C GLY A 43 -4.79 -1.40 -12.02
N GLU A 44 -4.91 -0.23 -12.67
CA GLU A 44 -6.22 0.27 -13.12
C GLU A 44 -6.89 -0.68 -14.14
N PRO A 45 -6.18 -1.21 -15.17
CA PRO A 45 -6.78 -2.12 -16.14
C PRO A 45 -7.30 -3.43 -15.51
N GLU A 46 -6.64 -3.92 -14.46
CA GLU A 46 -7.07 -5.12 -13.74
C GLU A 46 -8.36 -4.88 -12.97
N LEU A 47 -8.49 -3.74 -12.29
CA LEU A 47 -9.70 -3.41 -11.54
C LEU A 47 -10.91 -3.20 -12.47
N ASP A 48 -10.72 -2.49 -13.60
CA ASP A 48 -11.80 -2.26 -14.56
C ASP A 48 -12.25 -3.56 -15.24
N SER A 49 -11.30 -4.35 -15.76
CA SER A 49 -11.59 -5.65 -16.38
C SER A 49 -12.35 -6.59 -15.44
N ARG A 50 -11.93 -6.65 -14.17
CA ARG A 50 -12.47 -7.57 -13.18
C ARG A 50 -13.83 -7.14 -12.63
N PHE A 51 -14.03 -5.84 -12.41
CA PHE A 51 -15.20 -5.32 -11.72
C PHE A 51 -16.01 -4.36 -12.59
N GLY A 52 -15.36 -3.36 -13.20
CA GLY A 52 -16.00 -2.23 -13.85
C GLY A 52 -17.04 -1.57 -12.94
N GLY A 53 -18.08 -0.97 -13.54
CA GLY A 53 -19.22 -0.40 -12.81
C GLY A 53 -20.28 -1.41 -12.36
N ARG A 54 -19.95 -2.72 -12.26
CA ARG A 54 -20.95 -3.77 -12.02
C ARG A 54 -21.44 -3.79 -10.57
N ALA A 55 -22.75 -3.91 -10.39
CA ALA A 55 -23.38 -4.16 -9.10
C ALA A 55 -22.98 -5.53 -8.52
N GLN A 56 -22.87 -5.61 -7.19
CA GLN A 56 -22.73 -6.89 -6.50
C GLN A 56 -24.01 -7.73 -6.72
N PRO A 57 -23.91 -9.06 -7.00
CA PRO A 57 -25.09 -9.89 -7.22
C PRO A 57 -26.09 -9.79 -6.07
N GLY A 58 -27.34 -9.46 -6.39
CA GLY A 58 -28.42 -9.29 -5.42
C GLY A 58 -28.48 -7.91 -4.74
N GLU A 59 -27.55 -7.00 -5.04
CA GLU A 59 -27.50 -5.65 -4.46
C GLU A 59 -27.82 -4.56 -5.50
N ARG A 60 -28.31 -3.40 -5.03
CA ARG A 60 -28.67 -2.25 -5.88
C ARG A 60 -27.84 -1.01 -5.50
N PRO A 61 -26.74 -0.72 -6.23
CA PRO A 61 -26.00 0.54 -6.05
C PRO A 61 -26.90 1.76 -6.18
N GLY A 62 -26.67 2.78 -5.34
CA GLY A 62 -27.54 3.97 -5.24
C GLY A 62 -28.79 3.78 -4.37
N GLN A 63 -29.10 2.56 -3.93
CA GLN A 63 -30.18 2.24 -2.97
C GLN A 63 -29.62 1.55 -1.72
N GLY A 64 -28.38 1.88 -1.35
CA GLY A 64 -27.68 1.27 -0.21
C GLY A 64 -26.99 -0.07 -0.51
N GLY A 65 -27.12 -0.62 -1.73
CA GLY A 65 -26.33 -1.77 -2.18
C GLY A 65 -24.95 -1.36 -2.71
N ARG A 66 -24.06 -2.34 -2.86
CA ARG A 66 -22.65 -2.14 -3.24
C ARG A 66 -22.34 -2.50 -4.68
N TYR A 67 -21.29 -1.87 -5.21
CA TYR A 67 -20.58 -2.35 -6.39
C TYR A 67 -19.69 -3.56 -6.06
N ARG A 68 -19.35 -4.37 -7.07
CA ARG A 68 -18.45 -5.53 -6.89
C ARG A 68 -17.08 -5.12 -6.37
N VAL A 69 -16.55 -3.99 -6.82
CA VAL A 69 -15.26 -3.45 -6.35
C VAL A 69 -15.31 -3.06 -4.88
N GLU A 70 -16.43 -2.51 -4.40
CA GLU A 70 -16.60 -2.16 -2.99
C GLU A 70 -16.64 -3.43 -2.12
N SER A 71 -17.45 -4.43 -2.50
CA SER A 71 -17.51 -5.73 -1.81
C SER A 71 -16.14 -6.43 -1.78
N TYR A 72 -15.36 -6.32 -2.86
CA TYR A 72 -13.99 -6.83 -2.93
C TYR A 72 -13.06 -6.13 -1.92
N LEU A 73 -13.11 -4.80 -1.85
CA LEU A 73 -12.32 -4.00 -0.91
C LEU A 73 -12.75 -4.24 0.55
N ASP A 74 -14.05 -4.38 0.81
CA ASP A 74 -14.61 -4.75 2.12
C ASP A 74 -14.00 -6.08 2.59
N HIS A 75 -14.05 -7.11 1.74
CA HIS A 75 -13.52 -8.43 2.05
C HIS A 75 -12.03 -8.39 2.42
N HIS A 76 -11.22 -7.65 1.66
CA HIS A 76 -9.79 -7.52 1.94
C HIS A 76 -9.50 -6.69 3.20
N ALA A 77 -10.32 -5.69 3.49
CA ALA A 77 -10.25 -4.93 4.74
C ALA A 77 -10.53 -5.81 5.95
N ASP A 78 -11.64 -6.55 5.93
CA ASP A 78 -12.03 -7.46 7.02
C ASP A 78 -10.98 -8.54 7.28
N LYS A 79 -10.42 -9.11 6.21
CA LYS A 79 -9.34 -10.10 6.32
C LYS A 79 -8.09 -9.52 6.96
N LEU A 80 -7.73 -8.25 6.71
CA LEU A 80 -6.59 -7.61 7.35
C LEU A 80 -6.88 -7.32 8.82
N VAL A 81 -8.02 -6.70 9.13
CA VAL A 81 -8.40 -6.28 10.49
C VAL A 81 -8.36 -7.43 11.49
N ARG A 82 -8.67 -8.65 11.05
CA ARG A 82 -8.62 -9.86 11.89
C ARG A 82 -7.21 -10.39 12.18
N ARG A 83 -6.20 -9.99 11.40
CA ARG A 83 -4.85 -10.59 11.43
C ARG A 83 -3.71 -9.60 11.56
N PHE A 84 -4.02 -8.31 11.68
CA PHE A 84 -3.01 -7.27 11.75
C PHE A 84 -3.38 -6.21 12.77
N ASP A 85 -2.37 -5.74 13.48
CA ASP A 85 -2.50 -4.75 14.52
C ASP A 85 -2.42 -3.32 13.95
N ALA A 86 -3.28 -2.42 14.44
CA ALA A 86 -3.39 -1.06 13.89
C ALA A 86 -2.19 -0.17 14.26
N GLY A 87 -1.65 -0.31 15.47
CA GLY A 87 -0.46 0.39 15.94
C GLY A 87 0.78 -0.05 15.18
N SER A 88 0.91 -1.36 14.93
CA SER A 88 1.92 -1.93 14.05
C SER A 88 1.81 -1.38 12.63
N TYR A 89 0.59 -1.26 12.09
CA TYR A 89 0.36 -0.66 10.77
C TYR A 89 0.82 0.79 10.72
N VAL A 90 0.45 1.60 11.71
CA VAL A 90 0.89 3.00 11.82
C VAL A 90 2.42 3.06 11.90
N THR A 91 3.03 2.29 12.79
CA THR A 91 4.49 2.27 13.00
C THR A 91 5.25 1.92 11.73
N LEU A 92 4.84 0.87 11.03
CA LEU A 92 5.49 0.45 9.78
C LEU A 92 5.28 1.46 8.66
N THR A 93 4.09 2.07 8.57
CA THR A 93 3.80 3.09 7.56
C THR A 93 4.60 4.37 7.83
N GLU A 94 4.81 4.75 9.09
CA GLU A 94 5.68 5.87 9.45
C GLU A 94 7.15 5.56 9.12
N ALA A 95 7.62 4.34 9.36
CA ALA A 95 8.94 3.90 8.93
C ALA A 95 9.10 3.97 7.40
N MET A 96 8.09 3.56 6.64
CA MET A 96 8.06 3.69 5.18
C MET A 96 8.07 5.16 4.72
N ASN A 97 7.25 6.02 5.32
CA ASN A 97 7.24 7.47 5.02
C ASN A 97 8.59 8.12 5.31
N GLY A 98 9.28 7.62 6.34
CA GLY A 98 10.62 8.06 6.71
C GLY A 98 11.70 7.54 5.75
N HIS A 99 11.42 6.62 4.82
CA HIS A 99 12.46 6.03 3.98
C HIS A 99 13.20 7.08 3.14
N ASP A 100 14.53 7.14 3.31
CA ASP A 100 15.44 7.92 2.48
C ASP A 100 16.84 7.33 2.62
N VAL A 101 17.33 6.70 1.54
CA VAL A 101 18.66 6.09 1.48
C VAL A 101 19.80 7.10 1.50
N GLY A 102 19.53 8.37 1.17
CA GLY A 102 20.49 9.48 1.10
C GLY A 102 20.68 10.25 2.40
N ARG A 103 19.78 10.10 3.37
CA ARG A 103 19.84 10.81 4.66
C ARG A 103 21.16 10.54 5.38
N GLY A 104 21.84 11.62 5.76
CA GLY A 104 23.16 11.57 6.41
C GLY A 104 24.30 11.05 5.52
N ARG A 105 24.07 10.86 4.21
CA ARG A 105 25.03 10.24 3.28
C ARG A 105 25.38 11.13 2.08
N GLY A 106 24.95 12.39 2.10
CA GLY A 106 25.19 13.38 1.04
C GLY A 106 24.23 13.26 -0.15
N GLY A 107 23.02 12.76 0.08
CA GLY A 107 21.97 12.64 -0.92
C GLY A 107 21.91 11.26 -1.58
N ILE A 108 20.76 10.96 -2.19
CA ILE A 108 20.42 9.65 -2.77
C ILE A 108 21.50 9.18 -3.76
N ALA A 109 21.91 10.04 -4.69
CA ALA A 109 22.90 9.68 -5.71
C ALA A 109 24.26 9.29 -5.11
N ARG A 110 24.76 10.05 -4.13
CA ARG A 110 26.03 9.74 -3.46
C ARG A 110 25.93 8.45 -2.65
N ALA A 111 24.80 8.21 -1.98
CA ALA A 111 24.58 7.01 -1.20
C ALA A 111 24.55 5.75 -2.09
N LEU A 112 23.79 5.78 -3.19
CA LEU A 112 23.67 4.65 -4.11
C LEU A 112 24.97 4.34 -4.85
N ARG A 113 25.72 5.35 -5.30
CA ARG A 113 27.01 5.16 -6.00
C ARG A 113 28.12 4.57 -5.14
N ARG A 114 27.96 4.56 -3.81
CA ARG A 114 28.90 3.96 -2.88
C ARG A 114 28.63 2.48 -2.61
N ALA A 115 27.53 1.96 -3.10
CA ALA A 115 27.15 0.57 -2.91
C ALA A 115 28.02 -0.31 -3.81
N ASP A 116 28.77 -1.26 -3.25
CA ASP A 116 29.73 -2.10 -4.00
C ASP A 116 29.18 -3.49 -4.37
N MET A 117 27.96 -3.82 -3.92
CA MET A 117 27.38 -5.12 -4.13
C MET A 117 26.78 -5.26 -5.54
N PRO A 118 26.78 -6.47 -6.11
CA PRO A 118 25.95 -6.78 -7.26
C PRO A 118 24.48 -6.48 -6.95
N ALA A 119 23.77 -5.88 -7.90
CA ALA A 119 22.37 -5.49 -7.74
C ALA A 119 21.54 -5.88 -8.96
N LEU A 120 20.40 -6.54 -8.71
CA LEU A 120 19.34 -6.69 -9.69
C LEU A 120 18.24 -5.70 -9.36
N VAL A 121 17.86 -4.86 -10.32
CA VAL A 121 16.76 -3.91 -10.17
C VAL A 121 15.62 -4.33 -11.10
N ALA A 122 14.43 -4.53 -10.54
CA ALA A 122 13.23 -4.88 -11.29
C ALA A 122 12.05 -4.00 -10.86
N GLY A 123 11.16 -3.72 -11.81
CA GLY A 123 9.93 -2.93 -11.59
C GLY A 123 8.78 -3.47 -12.42
N VAL A 124 7.55 -3.28 -11.95
CA VAL A 124 6.33 -3.65 -12.68
C VAL A 124 5.84 -2.43 -13.48
N ASP A 125 5.49 -2.65 -14.75
CA ASP A 125 5.08 -1.58 -15.67
C ASP A 125 3.76 -0.89 -15.27
N SER A 126 2.88 -1.59 -14.56
CA SER A 126 1.64 -1.06 -14.02
C SER A 126 1.70 -0.64 -12.54
N ASP A 127 2.87 -0.63 -11.90
CA ASP A 127 3.00 -0.22 -10.50
C ASP A 127 2.65 1.28 -10.34
N ARG A 128 1.66 1.57 -9.49
CA ARG A 128 1.20 2.92 -9.18
C ARG A 128 1.78 3.48 -7.88
N LEU A 129 2.30 2.61 -7.02
CA LEU A 129 2.84 2.97 -5.72
C LEU A 129 4.34 3.24 -5.78
N TYR A 130 5.10 2.41 -6.49
CA TYR A 130 6.52 2.56 -6.76
C TYR A 130 6.77 2.50 -8.28
N PRO A 131 6.46 3.60 -9.01
CA PRO A 131 6.43 3.59 -10.46
C PRO A 131 7.80 3.32 -11.10
N LEU A 132 7.81 2.65 -12.25
CA LEU A 132 9.02 2.21 -13.00
C LEU A 132 10.17 3.24 -13.06
N PRO A 133 9.94 4.56 -13.24
CA PRO A 133 11.02 5.55 -13.22
C PRO A 133 11.85 5.58 -11.93
N GLN A 134 11.28 5.16 -10.80
CA GLN A 134 12.02 5.05 -9.54
C GLN A 134 13.04 3.91 -9.60
N GLN A 135 12.67 2.77 -10.20
CA GLN A 135 13.55 1.62 -10.41
C GLN A 135 14.62 1.94 -11.47
N GLU A 136 14.26 2.61 -12.56
CA GLU A 136 15.23 3.12 -13.55
C GLU A 136 16.29 4.01 -12.89
N ARG A 137 15.87 4.90 -11.99
CA ARG A 137 16.79 5.75 -11.22
C ARG A 137 17.69 4.95 -10.27
N LEU A 138 17.18 3.88 -9.65
CA LEU A 138 18.00 2.98 -8.83
C LEU A 138 19.07 2.29 -9.68
N ALA A 139 18.67 1.69 -10.81
CA ALA A 139 19.58 1.01 -11.73
C ALA A 139 20.67 1.94 -12.27
N ALA A 140 20.32 3.17 -12.64
CA ALA A 140 21.28 4.16 -13.13
C ALA A 140 22.30 4.66 -12.09
N LEU A 141 22.00 4.50 -10.79
CA LEU A 141 22.85 5.02 -9.70
C LEU A 141 23.63 3.93 -8.96
N LEU A 142 23.20 2.68 -9.05
CA LEU A 142 23.89 1.53 -8.45
C LEU A 142 24.98 1.01 -9.40
N PRO A 143 26.27 1.06 -9.02
CA PRO A 143 27.35 0.60 -9.90
C PRO A 143 27.29 -0.89 -10.25
N GLY A 144 26.76 -1.70 -9.32
CA GLY A 144 26.58 -3.14 -9.51
C GLY A 144 25.28 -3.55 -10.22
N ALA A 145 24.49 -2.58 -10.70
CA ALA A 145 23.27 -2.85 -11.46
C ALA A 145 23.51 -2.68 -12.97
N ASP A 146 22.82 -3.51 -13.75
CA ASP A 146 22.67 -3.34 -15.20
C ASP A 146 21.32 -2.65 -15.52
N ALA A 147 20.76 -2.90 -16.70
CA ALA A 147 19.46 -2.32 -17.06
C ALA A 147 18.32 -2.83 -16.15
N VAL A 148 17.33 -1.98 -15.85
CA VAL A 148 16.14 -2.41 -15.10
C VAL A 148 15.45 -3.58 -15.80
N ARG A 149 15.05 -4.59 -15.04
CA ARG A 149 14.19 -5.67 -15.53
C ARG A 149 12.72 -5.26 -15.38
N THR A 150 12.06 -5.02 -16.50
CA THR A 150 10.63 -4.69 -16.50
C THR A 150 9.80 -5.97 -16.46
N ILE A 151 8.93 -6.07 -15.45
CA ILE A 151 7.93 -7.13 -15.31
C ILE A 151 6.64 -6.61 -15.94
N ALA A 152 6.29 -7.14 -17.12
CA ALA A 152 5.03 -6.83 -17.78
C ALA A 152 3.88 -7.53 -17.03
N SER A 153 3.03 -6.77 -16.35
CA SER A 153 1.93 -7.32 -15.54
C SER A 153 0.86 -6.27 -15.32
N PRO A 154 -0.44 -6.58 -15.47
CA PRO A 154 -1.53 -5.64 -15.21
C PRO A 154 -1.87 -5.50 -13.71
N CYS A 155 -1.21 -6.28 -12.84
CA CYS A 155 -1.64 -6.45 -11.44
C CYS A 155 -1.27 -5.30 -10.51
N GLY A 156 -0.41 -4.36 -10.93
CA GLY A 156 0.19 -3.36 -10.06
C GLY A 156 1.29 -3.93 -9.15
N HIS A 157 1.46 -3.30 -7.99
CA HIS A 157 2.40 -3.65 -6.91
C HIS A 157 2.01 -4.95 -6.19
#